data_AF-A0A6L8EZY8-F1
#
_entry.id   AF-A0A6L8EZY8-F1
#
_cell.length_a   1.000
_cell.length_b   1.000
_cell.length_c   1.000
_cell.angle_alpha   90.00
_cell.angle_beta   90.00
_cell.angle_gamma   90.00
#
_symmetry.space_group_name_H-M   'P 1'
#
loop_
_entity.id
_entity.type
_entity.pdbx_description
1 polymer ?
#
loop_
_entity_poly.entity_id
_entity_poly.type
_entity_poly.pdbx_seq_one_letter_code
_entity_poly.pdbx_strand_id
1 'polypeptide(L)'
;MKALHVKVPKMVAFSQNYPKGIITDFPEDMDARNIKYKANYFDLAVTSPPYVNAVDYPRTHQLEMYWLGFAQDSLTALKKQNVGTESVSAVHYKVQHEIGVPEADRVMANIFESDPRRAFIAFKYLLKFGQYCKLMLPCQKTVAYRLEN
;
A
#
# COMPACT_ATOMS: atom_id res chain seq x y z
N MET A 1 21.64 16.94 19.52
CA MET A 1 23.01 17.32 19.08
C MET A 1 23.79 16.16 18.46
N LYS A 2 24.46 15.26 19.22
CA LYS A 2 25.39 14.24 18.65
C LYS A 2 24.88 13.49 17.40
N ALA A 3 23.62 13.01 17.39
CA ALA A 3 23.06 12.28 16.26
C ALA A 3 22.98 13.09 14.95
N LEU A 4 22.76 14.41 15.02
CA LEU A 4 22.71 15.31 13.85
C LEU A 4 24.10 15.44 13.21
N HIS A 5 25.14 15.69 14.01
CA HIS A 5 26.52 15.77 13.52
C HIS A 5 27.04 14.47 12.88
N VAL A 6 26.46 13.31 13.21
CA VAL A 6 26.83 12.03 12.59
C VAL A 6 25.98 11.72 11.34
N LYS A 7 24.68 12.03 11.36
CA LYS A 7 23.77 11.69 10.24
C LYS A 7 23.83 12.70 9.09
N VAL A 8 23.90 14.00 9.37
CA VAL A 8 23.85 15.04 8.34
C VAL A 8 25.02 14.94 7.34
N PRO A 9 26.30 14.76 7.76
CA PRO A 9 27.40 14.59 6.81
C PRO A 9 27.26 13.34 5.94
N LYS A 10 26.68 12.25 6.47
CA LYS A 10 26.42 11.03 5.68
C LYS A 10 25.33 11.24 4.62
N MET A 11 24.28 12.00 4.96
CA MET A 11 23.24 12.39 3.99
C MET A 11 23.80 13.30 2.90
N VAL A 12 24.64 14.28 3.25
CA VAL A 12 25.32 15.14 2.27
C VAL A 12 26.24 14.33 1.36
N ALA A 13 27.08 13.46 1.92
CA ALA A 13 27.96 12.59 1.13
C ALA A 13 27.17 11.67 0.18
N PHE A 14 26.04 11.10 0.62
CA PHE A 14 25.16 10.33 -0.24
C PHE A 14 24.55 11.19 -1.37
N SER A 15 24.05 12.39 -1.06
CA SER A 15 23.50 13.32 -2.07
C SER A 15 24.52 13.81 -3.11
N GLN A 16 25.82 13.68 -2.83
CA GLN A 16 26.90 14.04 -3.75
C GLN A 16 27.43 12.85 -4.54
N ASN A 17 27.12 11.62 -4.11
CA ASN A 17 27.76 10.39 -4.59
C ASN A 17 26.72 9.35 -5.04
N TYR A 18 25.76 9.80 -5.86
CA TYR A 18 24.75 8.98 -6.51
C TYR A 18 25.08 8.78 -8.01
N PRO A 19 24.60 7.70 -8.67
CA PRO A 19 24.83 7.50 -10.09
C PRO A 19 24.17 8.61 -10.92
N LYS A 20 24.93 9.25 -11.80
CA LYS A 20 24.40 10.23 -12.76
C LYS A 20 23.63 9.50 -13.87
N GLY A 21 22.60 10.15 -14.42
CA GLY A 21 21.75 9.59 -15.48
C GLY A 21 20.54 8.81 -14.98
N ILE A 22 20.31 8.71 -13.65
CA ILE A 22 19.03 8.21 -13.12
C ILE A 22 17.94 9.25 -13.40
N ILE A 23 16.92 8.85 -14.16
CA ILE A 23 15.66 9.59 -14.31
C ILE A 23 14.69 9.10 -13.22
N THR A 24 14.14 10.04 -12.45
CA THR A 24 13.11 9.76 -11.44
C THR A 24 11.85 10.52 -11.81
N ASP A 25 10.76 9.80 -12.06
CA ASP A 25 9.43 10.35 -12.30
C ASP A 25 8.57 10.21 -11.03
N PHE A 26 7.82 11.25 -10.70
CA PHE A 26 6.87 11.28 -9.58
C PHE A 26 5.49 11.56 -10.15
N PRO A 27 4.68 10.53 -10.45
CA PRO A 27 3.41 10.73 -11.12
C PRO A 27 2.41 11.50 -10.25
N GLU A 28 1.96 12.65 -10.76
CA GLU A 28 0.87 13.43 -10.16
C GLU A 28 -0.47 12.67 -10.25
N ASP A 29 -1.29 12.78 -9.20
CA ASP A 29 -2.65 12.22 -9.10
C ASP A 29 -2.79 10.74 -9.54
N MET A 30 -1.83 9.90 -9.12
CA MET A 30 -1.81 8.48 -9.44
C MET A 30 -1.82 7.59 -8.18
N ASP A 31 -2.94 6.88 -7.98
CA ASP A 31 -3.05 5.82 -6.98
C ASP A 31 -2.42 4.53 -7.53
N ALA A 32 -1.61 3.83 -6.73
CA ALA A 32 -0.98 2.57 -7.15
C ALA A 32 -1.99 1.41 -7.43
N ARG A 33 -3.28 1.57 -7.10
CA ARG A 33 -4.40 0.72 -7.54
C ARG A 33 -4.89 1.01 -8.96
N ASN A 34 -4.46 2.13 -9.55
CA ASN A 34 -4.89 2.63 -10.85
C ASN A 34 -3.74 3.42 -11.51
N ILE A 35 -2.66 2.70 -11.85
CA ILE A 35 -1.52 3.28 -12.57
C ILE A 35 -1.92 3.62 -14.02
N LYS A 36 -1.64 4.84 -14.47
CA LYS A 36 -2.04 5.34 -15.81
C LYS A 36 -0.94 5.17 -16.86
N TYR A 37 -0.03 4.22 -16.66
CA TYR A 37 1.01 3.86 -17.62
C TYR A 37 0.51 2.76 -18.59
N LYS A 38 1.18 2.63 -19.74
CA LYS A 38 0.86 1.57 -20.72
C LYS A 38 1.21 0.19 -20.13
N ALA A 39 0.58 -0.86 -20.65
CA ALA A 39 1.00 -2.24 -20.34
C ALA A 39 2.49 -2.43 -20.71
N ASN A 40 3.22 -3.18 -19.88
CA ASN A 40 4.65 -3.44 -20.03
C ASN A 40 5.54 -2.19 -20.12
N TYR A 41 5.15 -1.08 -19.47
CA TYR A 41 5.94 0.17 -19.43
C TYR A 41 7.17 0.10 -18.50
N PHE A 42 7.12 -0.77 -17.48
CA PHE A 42 8.19 -0.96 -16.49
C PHE A 42 8.81 -2.35 -16.64
N ASP A 43 10.12 -2.45 -16.38
CA ASP A 43 10.87 -3.71 -16.40
C ASP A 43 10.88 -4.40 -15.01
N LEU A 44 10.75 -3.62 -13.94
CA LEU A 44 10.80 -4.05 -12.53
C LEU A 44 9.72 -3.31 -11.68
N ALA A 45 8.80 -3.99 -10.95
CA ALA A 45 7.69 -3.35 -10.20
C ALA A 45 7.42 -3.89 -8.78
N VAL A 46 6.78 -3.04 -7.97
CA VAL A 46 7.57 -2.40 -6.92
C VAL A 46 6.77 -1.91 -5.76
N THR A 47 7.16 -2.35 -4.56
CA THR A 47 6.65 -1.84 -3.31
C THR A 47 7.24 -2.59 -2.10
N SER A 48 7.30 -1.93 -0.94
CA SER A 48 6.95 -2.56 0.33
C SER A 48 5.44 -2.35 0.53
N PRO A 49 4.58 -3.35 0.26
CA PRO A 49 3.14 -3.12 0.19
C PRO A 49 2.57 -2.74 1.55
N PRO A 50 1.45 -2.00 1.60
CA PRO A 50 0.80 -1.69 2.88
C PRO A 50 0.47 -2.99 3.61
N TYR A 51 0.79 -3.11 4.89
CA TYR A 51 0.54 -4.35 5.63
C TYR A 51 -0.97 -4.61 5.85
N VAL A 52 -1.36 -5.87 6.05
CA VAL A 52 -2.78 -6.23 6.31
C VAL A 52 -3.37 -5.50 7.53
N ASN A 53 -2.56 -5.31 8.57
CA ASN A 53 -2.87 -4.54 9.77
C ASN A 53 -2.22 -3.14 9.70
N ALA A 54 -2.23 -2.50 8.53
CA ALA A 54 -1.71 -1.14 8.39
C ALA A 54 -2.38 -0.19 9.39
N VAL A 55 -1.58 0.72 9.96
CA VAL A 55 -2.06 1.75 10.89
C VAL A 55 -3.20 2.53 10.24
N ASP A 56 -4.24 2.87 10.99
CA ASP A 56 -5.36 3.72 10.54
C ASP A 56 -4.84 5.16 10.35
N TYR A 57 -4.12 5.42 9.25
CA TYR A 57 -3.45 6.69 8.97
C TYR A 57 -4.40 7.91 9.05
N PRO A 58 -5.65 7.87 8.54
CA PRO A 58 -6.62 8.96 8.74
C PRO A 58 -7.10 9.12 10.18
N ARG A 59 -6.84 8.19 11.10
CA ARG A 59 -6.99 8.39 12.54
C ARG A 59 -5.74 9.04 13.12
N THR A 60 -4.55 8.57 12.75
CA THR A 60 -3.27 9.15 13.22
C THR A 60 -3.14 10.62 12.83
N HIS A 61 -3.44 10.96 11.58
CA HIS A 61 -3.35 12.32 11.04
C HIS A 61 -4.66 13.13 11.20
N GLN A 62 -5.65 12.62 11.93
CA GLN A 62 -6.99 13.22 11.99
C GLN A 62 -6.96 14.68 12.46
N LEU A 63 -6.20 14.96 13.53
CA LEU A 63 -6.07 16.31 14.09
C LEU A 63 -5.34 17.26 13.11
N GLU A 64 -4.26 16.78 12.48
CA GLU A 64 -3.44 17.55 11.54
C GLU A 64 -4.24 17.93 10.29
N MET A 65 -5.05 17.00 9.76
CA MET A 65 -5.94 17.25 8.63
C MET A 65 -7.02 18.29 8.93
N TYR A 66 -7.62 18.26 10.13
CA TYR A 66 -8.59 19.29 10.53
C TYR A 66 -7.94 20.65 10.79
N TRP A 67 -6.79 20.69 11.47
CA TRP A 67 -6.06 21.94 11.74
C TRP A 67 -5.69 22.64 10.43
N LEU A 68 -5.05 21.92 9.50
CA LEU A 68 -4.56 22.47 8.24
C LEU A 68 -5.68 22.71 7.21
N GLY A 69 -6.95 22.44 7.54
CA GLY A 69 -8.09 22.64 6.65
C GLY A 69 -8.16 21.64 5.48
N PHE A 70 -7.44 20.52 5.54
CA PHE A 70 -7.52 19.43 4.56
C PHE A 70 -8.74 18.52 4.77
N ALA A 71 -9.42 18.65 5.90
CA ALA A 71 -10.72 18.04 6.15
C ALA A 71 -11.61 19.01 6.95
N GLN A 72 -12.91 19.01 6.64
CA GLN A 72 -13.96 19.69 7.41
C GLN A 72 -14.98 18.67 7.93
N ASP A 73 -15.29 17.65 7.14
CA ASP A 73 -16.31 16.62 7.44
C ASP A 73 -15.74 15.34 8.07
N SER A 74 -16.60 14.37 8.32
CA SER A 74 -16.24 13.06 8.90
C SER A 74 -15.33 12.24 8.00
N LEU A 75 -14.12 11.91 8.48
CA LEU A 75 -13.18 11.00 7.80
C LEU A 75 -13.67 9.54 7.69
N THR A 76 -14.91 9.22 8.08
CA THR A 76 -15.48 7.86 8.05
C THR A 76 -15.51 7.26 6.63
N ALA A 77 -15.78 8.07 5.61
CA ALA A 77 -15.74 7.63 4.22
C ALA A 77 -14.30 7.25 3.79
N LEU A 78 -13.32 8.11 4.09
CA LEU A 78 -11.90 7.90 3.81
C LEU A 78 -11.37 6.63 4.52
N LYS A 79 -11.69 6.47 5.81
CA LYS A 79 -11.33 5.27 6.60
C LYS A 79 -11.86 3.96 6.00
N LYS A 80 -12.99 3.97 5.29
CA LYS A 80 -13.52 2.78 4.56
C LYS A 80 -12.81 2.51 3.23
N GLN A 81 -12.26 3.54 2.59
CA GLN A 81 -11.55 3.40 1.31
C GLN A 81 -10.15 2.80 1.47
N ASN A 82 -9.50 3.05 2.61
CA ASN A 82 -8.17 2.51 2.96
C ASN A 82 -7.99 1.00 2.71
N VAL A 83 -6.78 0.61 2.32
CA VAL A 83 -6.30 -0.77 2.36
C VAL A 83 -6.05 -1.16 3.81
N GLY A 84 -6.36 -2.41 4.19
CA GLY A 84 -6.24 -2.87 5.59
C GLY A 84 -7.28 -2.33 6.57
N THR A 85 -8.34 -1.65 6.09
CA THR A 85 -9.37 -1.09 6.99
C THR A 85 -10.11 -2.15 7.79
N GLU A 86 -10.09 -2.02 9.12
CA GLU A 86 -10.88 -2.86 10.05
C GLU A 86 -12.37 -2.46 10.10
N SER A 87 -12.77 -1.39 9.38
CA SER A 87 -14.16 -0.95 9.29
C SER A 87 -14.93 -1.79 8.27
N VAL A 88 -15.49 -2.90 8.75
CA VAL A 88 -16.25 -3.88 7.96
C VAL A 88 -17.62 -4.16 8.60
N SER A 89 -18.66 -4.32 7.77
CA SER A 89 -20.02 -4.62 8.23
C SER A 89 -20.19 -6.11 8.54
N ALA A 90 -20.89 -6.40 9.64
CA ALA A 90 -21.21 -7.77 10.09
C ALA A 90 -22.00 -8.59 9.07
N VAL A 91 -22.71 -7.94 8.14
CA VAL A 91 -23.43 -8.64 7.06
C VAL A 91 -22.46 -9.39 6.13
N HIS A 92 -21.27 -8.83 5.89
CA HIS A 92 -20.35 -9.40 4.90
C HIS A 92 -19.48 -10.55 5.44
N TYR A 93 -19.31 -10.68 6.75
CA TYR A 93 -18.47 -11.73 7.36
C TYR A 93 -19.27 -12.86 8.02
N LYS A 94 -20.54 -13.05 7.65
CA LYS A 94 -21.32 -14.24 8.02
C LYS A 94 -21.00 -15.49 7.19
N VAL A 95 -20.26 -15.31 6.09
CA VAL A 95 -19.88 -16.35 5.15
C VAL A 95 -18.39 -16.27 4.87
N GLN A 96 -17.78 -17.41 4.55
CA GLN A 96 -16.40 -17.49 4.06
C GLN A 96 -16.29 -16.84 2.67
N HIS A 97 -15.13 -16.27 2.36
CA HIS A 97 -14.80 -15.69 1.06
C HIS A 97 -13.47 -16.23 0.57
N GLU A 98 -13.32 -16.33 -0.74
CA GLU A 98 -12.15 -16.90 -1.42
C GLU A 98 -11.71 -15.99 -2.57
N ILE A 99 -10.41 -15.97 -2.85
CA ILE A 99 -9.79 -15.18 -3.94
C ILE A 99 -9.31 -16.06 -5.11
N GLY A 100 -9.38 -17.39 -4.99
CA GLY A 100 -8.90 -18.35 -6.00
C GLY A 100 -7.39 -18.58 -5.96
N VAL A 101 -6.77 -18.46 -4.78
CA VAL A 101 -5.36 -18.74 -4.52
C VAL A 101 -5.31 -19.76 -3.37
N PRO A 102 -5.09 -21.06 -3.67
CA PRO A 102 -5.33 -22.15 -2.71
C PRO A 102 -4.64 -21.99 -1.36
N GLU A 103 -3.41 -21.49 -1.34
CA GLU A 103 -2.63 -21.27 -0.12
C GLU A 103 -3.23 -20.14 0.73
N ALA A 104 -3.70 -19.07 0.09
CA ALA A 104 -4.32 -17.94 0.78
C ALA A 104 -5.73 -18.28 1.26
N ASP A 105 -6.53 -18.96 0.42
CA ASP A 105 -7.89 -19.38 0.74
C ASP A 105 -7.90 -20.36 1.92
N ARG A 106 -6.95 -21.31 1.96
CA ARG A 106 -6.74 -22.20 3.12
C ARG A 106 -6.42 -21.42 4.40
N VAL A 107 -5.55 -20.40 4.34
CA VAL A 107 -5.21 -19.58 5.51
C VAL A 107 -6.43 -18.76 5.96
N MET A 108 -7.21 -18.20 5.03
CA MET A 108 -8.43 -17.45 5.34
C MET A 108 -9.53 -18.34 5.96
N ALA A 109 -9.68 -19.58 5.49
CA ALA A 109 -10.60 -20.56 6.08
C ALA A 109 -10.25 -20.86 7.56
N ASN A 110 -8.97 -21.17 7.84
CA ASN A 110 -8.49 -21.38 9.22
C ASN A 110 -8.73 -20.16 10.12
N ILE A 111 -8.58 -18.94 9.60
CA ILE A 111 -8.89 -17.71 10.34
C ILE A 111 -10.40 -17.58 10.55
N PHE A 112 -11.23 -17.94 9.57
CA PHE A 112 -12.69 -17.81 9.63
C PHE A 112 -13.31 -18.67 10.73
N GLU A 113 -12.77 -19.87 10.98
CA GLU A 113 -13.17 -20.74 12.09
C GLU A 113 -12.98 -20.09 13.47
N SER A 114 -11.99 -19.20 13.62
CA SER A 114 -11.64 -18.52 14.88
C SER A 114 -12.22 -17.10 14.99
N ASP A 115 -12.13 -16.31 13.92
CA ASP A 115 -12.61 -14.94 13.82
C ASP A 115 -13.04 -14.64 12.36
N PRO A 116 -14.34 -14.78 12.04
CA PRO A 116 -14.90 -14.46 10.73
C PRO A 116 -14.61 -13.02 10.27
N ARG A 117 -14.54 -12.06 11.20
CA ARG A 117 -14.26 -10.65 10.88
C ARG A 117 -12.82 -10.47 10.43
N ARG A 118 -11.85 -11.10 11.11
CA ARG A 118 -10.43 -11.08 10.71
C ARG A 118 -10.22 -11.77 9.36
N ALA A 119 -10.87 -12.90 9.12
CA ALA A 119 -10.84 -13.56 7.82
C ALA A 119 -11.34 -12.64 6.69
N PHE A 120 -12.46 -11.95 6.91
CA PHE A 120 -12.99 -11.00 5.93
C PHE A 120 -12.11 -9.74 5.72
N ILE A 121 -11.42 -9.27 6.76
CA ILE A 121 -10.42 -8.19 6.63
C ILE A 121 -9.24 -8.67 5.78
N ALA A 122 -8.73 -9.89 6.02
CA ALA A 122 -7.68 -10.50 5.20
C ALA A 122 -8.12 -10.70 3.75
N PHE A 123 -9.33 -11.21 3.51
CA PHE A 123 -9.94 -11.30 2.18
C PHE A 123 -10.00 -9.95 1.47
N LYS A 124 -10.56 -8.91 2.10
CA LYS A 124 -10.62 -7.56 1.52
C LYS A 124 -9.24 -6.98 1.24
N TYR A 125 -8.26 -7.26 2.10
CA TYR A 125 -6.88 -6.86 1.90
C TYR A 125 -6.28 -7.56 0.68
N LEU A 126 -6.36 -8.88 0.60
CA LEU A 126 -5.80 -9.67 -0.51
C LEU A 126 -6.52 -9.42 -1.84
N LEU A 127 -7.83 -9.17 -1.84
CA LEU A 127 -8.57 -8.80 -3.05
C LEU A 127 -8.11 -7.43 -3.58
N LYS A 128 -7.95 -6.43 -2.70
CA LYS A 128 -7.34 -5.15 -3.07
C LYS A 128 -5.89 -5.37 -3.53
N PHE A 129 -5.11 -6.18 -2.83
CA PHE A 129 -3.70 -6.47 -3.15
C PHE A 129 -3.53 -7.18 -4.50
N GLY A 130 -4.40 -8.14 -4.83
CA GLY A 130 -4.41 -8.82 -6.13
C GLY A 130 -4.64 -7.86 -7.30
N GLN A 131 -5.34 -6.74 -7.09
CA GLN A 131 -5.48 -5.67 -8.08
C GLN A 131 -4.15 -4.92 -8.31
N TYR A 132 -3.40 -4.59 -7.24
CA TYR A 132 -2.03 -4.05 -7.36
C TYR A 132 -1.13 -5.03 -8.11
N CYS A 133 -1.13 -6.32 -7.73
CA CYS A 133 -0.32 -7.32 -8.40
C CYS A 133 -0.70 -7.49 -9.86
N LYS A 134 -1.98 -7.59 -10.24
CA LYS A 134 -2.37 -7.75 -11.66
C LYS A 134 -1.93 -6.57 -12.54
N LEU A 135 -1.86 -5.36 -11.99
CA LEU A 135 -1.29 -4.18 -12.68
C LEU A 135 0.25 -4.20 -12.76
N MET A 136 0.91 -4.90 -11.82
CA MET A 136 2.37 -5.02 -11.71
C MET A 136 2.93 -6.39 -12.14
N LEU A 137 2.09 -7.33 -12.61
CA LEU A 137 2.50 -8.71 -12.92
C LEU A 137 3.47 -8.88 -14.11
N PRO A 138 3.65 -7.92 -15.05
CA PRO A 138 4.77 -7.97 -16.00
C PRO A 138 6.16 -7.90 -15.36
N CYS A 139 6.23 -7.64 -14.05
CA CYS A 139 7.24 -6.74 -13.52
C CYS A 139 7.69 -7.22 -12.13
N GLN A 140 8.45 -8.32 -12.10
CA GLN A 140 8.74 -9.09 -10.88
C GLN A 140 9.85 -8.48 -10.02
N LYS A 141 9.50 -8.05 -8.79
CA LYS A 141 10.40 -7.64 -7.67
C LYS A 141 10.85 -6.18 -7.70
N THR A 142 11.35 -5.66 -6.57
CA THR A 142 10.85 -4.39 -6.04
C THR A 142 11.87 -3.23 -5.78
N VAL A 143 12.50 -2.58 -6.80
CA VAL A 143 12.58 -1.07 -6.98
C VAL A 143 12.36 -0.67 -8.47
N ALA A 144 11.57 0.39 -8.76
CA ALA A 144 10.94 0.62 -10.08
C ALA A 144 11.82 1.40 -11.04
N TYR A 145 12.38 0.68 -12.01
CA TYR A 145 13.28 1.23 -13.00
C TYR A 145 12.81 0.87 -14.40
N ARG A 146 12.94 1.85 -15.30
CA ARG A 146 13.01 1.64 -16.73
C ARG A 146 14.50 1.65 -17.08
N LEU A 147 15.01 0.58 -17.65
CA LEU A 147 16.40 0.55 -18.13
C LEU A 147 16.40 1.06 -19.58
N GLU A 148 16.92 2.27 -19.79
CA GLU A 148 17.20 2.75 -21.14
C GLU A 148 18.48 2.08 -21.67
N ASN A 149 18.37 1.43 -22.83
CA ASN A 149 19.49 1.03 -23.70
C ASN A 149 19.70 2.11 -24.76
#